data_AF-A0A662GV53-F1
#
_entry.id   AF-A0A662GV53-F1
#
_cell.length_a   1.000
_cell.length_b   1.000
_cell.length_c   1.000
_cell.angle_alpha   90.00
_cell.angle_beta   90.00
_cell.angle_gamma   90.00
#
_symmetry.space_group_name_H-M   'P 1'
#
loop_
_entity.id
_entity.type
_entity.pdbx_description
1 polymer ?
#
loop_
_entity_poly.entity_id
_entity_poly.type
_entity_poly.pdbx_seq_one_letter_code
_entity_poly.pdbx_strand_id
1 'polypeptide(L)'
;GTDYNPDGVKGVGPKRALKLIRQFGSLERALAAIGRAEFPVDPAEIRELFLRPKVTDDYRLRWREPDEEGLIEFLCEEHDFSRERVAKAVERASRAVRELTVQTSLESWFG
;
A
#
# COMPACT_ATOMS: atom_id res chain seq x y z
N GLY A 1 -5.59 -17.16 -1.53
CA GLY A 1 -6.34 -16.06 -2.15
C GLY A 1 -5.43 -14.86 -2.31
N THR A 2 -5.77 -13.99 -3.24
CA THR A 2 -5.30 -12.61 -3.32
C THR A 2 -6.52 -11.70 -3.15
N ASP A 3 -6.37 -10.38 -3.06
CA ASP A 3 -7.53 -9.48 -3.03
C ASP A 3 -8.41 -9.58 -4.29
N TYR A 4 -7.83 -10.06 -5.41
CA TYR A 4 -8.51 -10.28 -6.69
C TYR A 4 -9.06 -11.71 -6.87
N ASN A 5 -8.74 -12.62 -5.94
CA ASN A 5 -9.36 -13.93 -5.79
C ASN A 5 -9.38 -14.28 -4.29
N PRO A 6 -10.31 -13.70 -3.51
CA PRO A 6 -10.25 -13.69 -2.05
C PRO A 6 -10.30 -15.10 -1.47
N ASP A 7 -11.20 -15.94 -1.97
CA ASP A 7 -11.35 -17.33 -1.54
C ASP A 7 -10.14 -18.19 -1.94
N GLY A 8 -9.38 -17.76 -2.96
CA GLY A 8 -8.30 -18.54 -3.53
C GLY A 8 -8.81 -19.85 -4.12
N VAL A 9 -8.00 -20.90 -4.03
CA VAL A 9 -8.42 -22.23 -4.44
C VAL A 9 -8.92 -23.00 -3.22
N LYS A 10 -10.21 -23.32 -3.19
CA LYS A 10 -10.86 -24.04 -2.09
C LYS A 10 -10.11 -25.34 -1.77
N GLY A 11 -9.82 -25.57 -0.49
CA GLY A 11 -9.08 -26.76 -0.03
C GLY A 11 -7.57 -26.73 -0.30
N VAL A 12 -7.02 -25.60 -0.76
CA VAL A 12 -5.59 -25.38 -0.96
C VAL A 12 -5.11 -24.22 -0.08
N GLY A 13 -4.60 -24.57 1.11
CA GLY A 13 -3.94 -23.61 2.00
C GLY A 13 -2.47 -23.32 1.61
N PRO A 14 -1.80 -22.38 2.30
CA PRO A 14 -0.46 -21.88 1.93
C PRO A 14 0.61 -22.97 1.77
N LYS A 15 0.68 -23.94 2.69
CA LYS A 15 1.65 -25.04 2.63
C LYS A 15 1.43 -25.93 1.40
N ARG A 16 0.16 -26.27 1.11
CA ARG A 16 -0.21 -27.09 -0.03
C ARG A 16 0.02 -26.34 -1.34
N ALA A 17 -0.34 -25.05 -1.40
CA ALA A 17 -0.08 -24.18 -2.54
C ALA A 17 1.41 -24.14 -2.89
N LEU A 18 2.29 -23.92 -1.91
CA LEU A 18 3.74 -23.90 -2.12
C LEU A 18 4.26 -25.24 -2.66
N LYS A 19 3.80 -26.37 -2.12
CA LYS A 19 4.17 -27.70 -2.61
C LYS A 19 3.77 -27.89 -4.08
N LEU A 20 2.54 -27.51 -4.44
CA LEU A 20 2.02 -27.65 -5.80
C LEU A 20 2.80 -26.78 -6.80
N ILE A 21 3.08 -25.52 -6.47
CA ILE A 21 3.86 -24.64 -7.35
C ILE A 21 5.30 -25.15 -7.54
N ARG A 22 5.95 -25.64 -6.47
CA ARG A 22 7.29 -26.24 -6.59
C ARG A 22 7.30 -27.51 -7.44
N GLN A 23 6.24 -28.32 -7.36
CA GLN A 23 6.13 -29.57 -8.11
C GLN A 23 5.79 -29.35 -9.58
N PHE A 24 4.87 -28.43 -9.89
CA PHE A 24 4.33 -28.25 -11.24
C PHE A 24 4.93 -27.05 -11.99
N GLY A 25 5.67 -26.17 -11.30
CA GLY A 25 6.45 -25.07 -11.85
C GLY A 25 5.66 -23.86 -12.37
N SER A 26 4.33 -23.98 -12.48
CA SER A 26 3.46 -22.92 -13.00
C SER A 26 2.05 -23.07 -12.44
N LEU A 27 1.28 -21.98 -12.45
CA LEU A 27 -0.09 -21.97 -11.94
C LEU A 27 -0.98 -22.85 -12.82
N GLU A 28 -0.83 -22.76 -14.14
CA GLU A 28 -1.62 -23.47 -15.14
C GLU A 28 -1.47 -24.99 -14.96
N ARG A 29 -0.24 -25.47 -14.80
CA ARG A 29 0.04 -26.90 -14.54
C ARG A 29 -0.45 -27.35 -13.16
N ALA A 30 -0.35 -26.48 -12.14
CA ALA A 30 -0.86 -26.78 -10.81
C ALA A 30 -2.39 -26.87 -10.79
N LEU A 31 -3.09 -25.98 -11.50
CA LEU A 31 -4.55 -25.99 -11.62
C LEU A 31 -5.07 -27.23 -12.35
N ALA A 32 -4.40 -27.65 -13.43
CA ALA A 32 -4.70 -28.90 -14.13
C ALA A 32 -4.62 -30.13 -13.20
N ALA A 33 -3.70 -30.14 -12.24
CA ALA A 33 -3.56 -31.21 -11.26
C ALA A 33 -4.59 -31.15 -10.11
N ILE A 34 -5.13 -29.96 -9.79
CA ILE A 34 -6.16 -29.77 -8.75
C ILE A 34 -7.56 -30.09 -9.32
N GLY A 35 -7.76 -29.93 -10.62
CA GLY A 35 -8.99 -30.27 -11.33
C GLY A 35 -10.01 -29.13 -11.36
N ARG A 36 -10.63 -28.79 -10.22
CA ARG A 36 -11.58 -27.67 -10.12
C ARG A 36 -11.04 -26.58 -9.20
N ALA A 37 -10.78 -25.42 -9.79
CA ALA A 37 -10.54 -24.18 -9.08
C ALA A 37 -11.44 -23.11 -9.70
N GLU A 38 -12.18 -22.40 -8.85
CA GLU A 38 -13.04 -21.30 -9.25
C GLU A 38 -12.26 -20.00 -9.07
N PHE A 39 -12.31 -19.16 -10.09
CA PHE A 39 -11.72 -17.83 -10.07
C PHE A 39 -12.79 -16.83 -10.55
N PRO A 40 -12.80 -15.60 -10.02
CA PRO A 40 -13.74 -14.57 -10.44
C PRO A 40 -13.47 -14.07 -11.87
N VAL A 41 -12.22 -14.19 -12.34
CA VAL A 41 -11.74 -13.84 -13.68
C VAL A 41 -10.67 -14.85 -14.12
N ASP A 42 -10.14 -14.75 -15.34
CA ASP A 42 -9.03 -15.60 -15.75
C ASP A 42 -7.83 -15.41 -14.79
N PRO A 43 -7.27 -16.49 -14.20
CA PRO A 43 -6.06 -16.41 -13.38
C PRO A 43 -4.89 -15.67 -14.05
N ALA A 44 -4.79 -15.73 -15.38
CA ALA A 44 -3.77 -15.03 -16.15
C ALA A 44 -3.93 -13.50 -16.06
N GLU A 45 -5.15 -12.98 -16.01
CA GLU A 45 -5.41 -11.54 -15.85
C GLU A 45 -4.95 -11.04 -14.48
N ILE A 46 -5.25 -11.81 -13.43
CA ILE A 46 -4.78 -11.49 -12.06
C ILE A 46 -3.26 -11.51 -12.02
N ARG A 47 -2.62 -12.52 -12.63
CA ARG A 47 -1.16 -12.63 -12.69
C ARG A 47 -0.54 -11.44 -13.43
N GLU A 48 -1.12 -11.04 -14.56
CA GLU A 48 -0.64 -9.90 -15.33
C GLU A 48 -0.75 -8.60 -14.53
N LEU A 49 -1.82 -8.41 -13.75
CA LEU A 49 -1.95 -7.25 -12.86
C LEU A 49 -0.80 -7.16 -11.85
N PHE A 50 -0.35 -8.28 -11.29
CA PHE A 50 0.79 -8.31 -10.37
C PHE A 50 2.14 -8.13 -11.08
N LEU A 51 2.30 -8.65 -12.30
CA LEU A 51 3.57 -8.58 -13.05
C LEU A 51 3.75 -7.26 -13.79
N ARG A 52 2.66 -6.68 -14.29
CA ARG A 52 2.62 -5.43 -15.07
C ARG A 52 1.50 -4.53 -14.55
N PRO A 53 1.59 -4.07 -13.29
CA PRO A 53 0.64 -3.09 -12.77
C PRO A 53 0.73 -1.81 -13.58
N LYS A 54 -0.41 -1.12 -13.74
CA LYS A 54 -0.40 0.25 -14.27
C LYS A 54 0.25 1.16 -13.23
N VAL A 55 1.45 1.62 -13.53
CA VAL A 55 2.24 2.52 -12.68
C VAL A 55 2.48 3.84 -13.41
N THR A 56 2.82 4.86 -12.64
CA THR A 56 3.27 6.15 -13.17
C THR A 56 4.52 6.57 -12.42
N ASP A 57 5.50 7.09 -13.16
CA ASP A 57 6.67 7.77 -12.61
C ASP A 57 6.49 9.31 -12.65
N ASP A 58 5.34 9.78 -13.12
CA ASP A 58 4.99 11.20 -13.21
C ASP A 58 4.53 11.75 -11.85
N TYR A 59 5.47 11.87 -10.92
CA TYR A 59 5.26 12.56 -9.65
C TYR A 59 6.57 13.15 -9.12
N ARG A 60 6.46 14.15 -8.25
CA ARG A 60 7.61 14.70 -7.51
C ARG A 60 7.33 14.64 -6.02
N LEU A 61 8.25 14.02 -5.27
CA LEU A 61 8.20 14.05 -3.82
C LEU A 61 8.61 15.45 -3.34
N ARG A 62 7.64 16.22 -2.84
CA ARG A 62 7.84 17.56 -2.30
C ARG A 62 7.05 17.69 -1.01
N TRP A 63 7.76 18.01 0.06
CA TRP A 63 7.16 18.41 1.33
C TRP A 63 7.00 19.93 1.32
N ARG A 64 5.80 20.42 1.66
CA ARG A 64 5.45 21.84 1.71
C ARG A 64 4.98 22.17 3.12
N GLU A 65 5.07 23.45 3.50
CA GLU A 65 4.49 23.88 4.78
C GLU A 65 2.97 23.60 4.77
N PRO A 66 2.41 23.08 5.88
CA PRO A 66 0.98 22.89 6.00
C PRO A 66 0.22 24.22 5.93
N ASP A 67 -0.94 24.21 5.29
CA ASP A 67 -1.91 25.31 5.35
C ASP A 67 -2.69 25.22 6.66
N GLU A 68 -2.25 25.97 7.68
CA GLU A 68 -2.84 25.89 9.02
C GLU A 68 -4.30 26.35 9.06
N GLU A 69 -4.61 27.46 8.38
CA GLU A 69 -5.97 28.01 8.35
C GLU A 69 -6.93 27.03 7.66
N GLY A 70 -6.56 26.53 6.48
CA GLY A 70 -7.36 25.54 5.76
C GLY A 70 -7.52 24.22 6.52
N LEU A 71 -6.50 23.79 7.28
CA LEU A 71 -6.61 22.59 8.13
C LEU A 71 -7.55 22.79 9.32
N ILE A 72 -7.57 23.98 9.92
CA ILE A 72 -8.49 24.29 11.02
C ILE A 72 -9.93 24.37 10.50
N GLU A 73 -10.17 25.04 9.38
CA GLU A 73 -11.50 25.12 8.76
C GLU A 73 -12.04 23.72 8.44
N PHE A 74 -11.29 22.94 7.65
CA PHE A 74 -11.73 21.61 7.23
C PHE A 74 -11.92 20.64 8.41
N LEU A 75 -10.98 20.57 9.36
CA LEU A 75 -11.05 19.58 10.42
C LEU A 75 -11.97 20.00 11.57
N CYS A 76 -11.92 21.27 11.99
CA CYS A 76 -12.63 21.72 13.18
C CYS A 76 -14.03 22.26 12.87
N GLU A 77 -14.21 22.96 11.75
CA GLU A 77 -15.50 23.56 11.41
C GLU A 77 -16.39 22.59 10.62
N GLU A 78 -15.83 21.83 9.67
CA GLU A 78 -16.62 20.87 8.86
C GLU A 78 -16.72 19.46 9.48
N HIS A 79 -15.73 19.06 10.29
CA HIS A 79 -15.62 17.70 10.82
C HIS A 79 -15.57 17.62 12.36
N ASP A 80 -15.81 18.74 13.06
CA ASP A 80 -15.94 18.84 14.52
C ASP A 80 -14.73 18.30 15.33
N PHE A 81 -13.52 18.30 14.74
CA PHE A 81 -12.31 17.95 15.49
C PHE A 81 -11.97 19.03 16.52
N SER A 82 -11.40 18.60 17.65
CA SER A 82 -10.91 19.52 18.68
C SER A 82 -9.83 20.46 18.12
N ARG A 83 -10.14 21.76 18.07
CA ARG A 83 -9.22 22.82 17.61
C ARG A 83 -7.87 22.81 18.31
N GLU A 84 -7.87 22.62 19.62
CA GLU A 84 -6.64 22.52 20.41
C GLU A 84 -5.75 21.35 19.94
N ARG A 85 -6.35 20.20 19.65
CA ARG A 85 -5.62 19.02 19.16
C ARG A 85 -5.09 19.23 17.75
N VAL A 86 -5.90 19.82 16.87
CA VAL A 86 -5.51 20.11 15.48
C VAL A 86 -4.34 21.10 15.46
N ALA A 87 -4.43 22.21 16.19
CA ALA A 87 -3.35 23.21 16.26
C ALA A 87 -2.02 22.60 16.71
N LYS A 88 -2.02 21.80 17.80
CA LYS A 88 -0.81 21.11 18.28
C LYS A 88 -0.24 20.13 17.26
N ALA A 89 -1.10 19.45 16.48
CA ALA A 89 -0.65 18.53 15.44
C ALA A 89 -0.04 19.27 14.24
N VAL A 90 -0.64 20.39 13.83
CA VAL A 90 -0.13 21.25 12.75
C VAL A 90 1.22 21.86 13.12
N GLU A 91 1.39 22.33 14.36
CA GLU A 91 2.67 22.85 14.84
C GLU A 91 3.78 21.80 14.73
N ARG A 92 3.50 20.56 15.17
CA ARG A 92 4.43 19.43 15.07
C ARG A 92 4.77 19.08 13.62
N ALA A 93 3.78 19.06 12.73
CA ALA A 93 3.99 18.79 11.31
C ALA A 93 4.86 19.86 10.64
N SER A 94 4.58 21.14 10.93
CA SER A 94 5.34 22.27 10.41
C SER A 94 6.79 22.23 10.86
N ARG A 95 7.03 21.89 12.13
CA ARG A 95 8.39 21.70 12.67
C ARG A 95 9.15 20.59 11.93
N ALA A 96 8.51 19.43 11.75
CA ALA A 96 9.13 18.30 11.04
C ALA A 96 9.47 18.65 9.58
N VAL A 97 8.58 19.36 8.88
CA VAL A 97 8.86 19.81 7.50
C VAL A 97 10.08 20.74 7.45
N ARG A 98 10.20 21.67 8.40
CA ARG A 98 11.36 22.56 8.49
C ARG A 98 12.65 21.77 8.77
N GLU A 99 12.63 20.83 9.71
CA GLU A 99 13.78 19.97 10.01
C GLU A 99 14.24 19.14 8.79
N LEU A 100 13.30 18.64 7.99
CA LEU A 100 13.60 17.91 6.74
C LEU A 100 14.24 18.77 5.65
N THR A 101 13.98 20.09 5.66
CA THR A 101 14.56 21.03 4.68
C THR A 101 15.93 21.58 5.07
N VAL A 102 16.32 21.43 6.34
CA VAL A 102 17.67 21.80 6.81
C VAL A 102 18.63 20.65 6.51
N GLN A 103 19.85 20.98 6.08
CA GLN A 103 20.87 20.00 5.72
C GLN A 103 21.05 18.95 6.83
N THR A 104 20.71 17.70 6.49
CA THR A 104 20.82 16.53 7.37
C THR A 104 22.31 16.26 7.67
N SER A 105 22.69 16.17 8.95
CA SER A 105 24.08 15.91 9.35
C SER A 105 24.46 14.45 9.08
N LEU A 106 25.76 14.13 8.98
CA LEU A 106 26.20 12.74 8.85
C LEU A 106 25.83 11.90 10.08
N GLU A 107 25.79 12.51 11.28
CA GLU A 107 25.37 11.85 12.53
C GLU A 107 23.96 11.26 12.45
N SER A 108 23.02 11.92 11.77
CA SER A 108 21.66 11.37 11.64
C SER A 108 21.57 10.12 10.75
N TRP A 109 22.66 9.75 10.06
CA TRP A 109 22.75 8.51 9.29
C TRP A 109 23.54 7.41 10.00
N PHE A 110 24.50 7.76 10.85
CA PHE A 110 25.48 6.82 11.39
C PHE A 110 25.43 6.62 12.91
N GLY A 111 24.78 7.51 13.66
CA GLY A 111 24.67 7.42 15.12
C GLY A 111 25.94 7.83 15.84
#